data_AF-A0A5C7IJR6-F1
#
_entry.id   AF-A0A5C7IJR6-F1
#
_cell.length_a   1.000
_cell.length_b   1.000
_cell.length_c   1.000
_cell.angle_alpha   90.00
_cell.angle_beta   90.00
_cell.angle_gamma   90.00
#
_symmetry.space_group_name_H-M   'P 1'
#
loop_
_entity.id
_entity.type
_entity.pdbx_description
1 polymer ?
#
loop_
_entity_poly.entity_id
_entity_poly.type
_entity_poly.pdbx_seq_one_letter_code
_entity_poly.pdbx_strand_id
1 'polypeptide(L)'
;MMEKIPIPLVHEVPIPFATWQELKKSMSQKYGQPLHYATHRILEDWDKSRVGTEDENRPMDTIIPPNKAEAIIWSIEEIHRRCHSHLRFARLWLSHPTYHAFVDVIIKCDNVDFDHA
;
A
#
# COMPACT_ATOMS: atom_id res chain seq x y z
N MET A 1 -3.93 -9.90 11.44
CA MET A 1 -4.72 -8.70 11.07
C MET A 1 -3.76 -7.56 10.83
N MET A 2 -3.99 -6.74 9.81
CA MET A 2 -3.09 -5.63 9.41
C MET A 2 -2.88 -4.58 10.51
N GLU A 3 -3.79 -4.49 11.49
CA GLU A 3 -3.69 -3.61 12.66
C GLU A 3 -2.44 -3.85 13.52
N LYS A 4 -1.86 -5.06 13.45
CA LYS A 4 -0.67 -5.45 14.25
C LYS A 4 0.66 -5.14 13.55
N ILE A 5 0.65 -4.67 12.31
CA ILE A 5 1.87 -4.38 11.55
C ILE A 5 2.29 -2.93 11.84
N PRO A 6 3.47 -2.69 12.44
CA PRO A 6 3.93 -1.34 12.75
C PRO A 6 4.26 -0.56 11.47
N ILE A 7 4.05 0.75 11.50
CA ILE A 7 4.50 1.65 10.43
C ILE A 7 6.03 1.77 10.53
N PRO A 8 6.78 1.52 9.45
CA PRO A 8 8.23 1.61 9.48
C PRO A 8 8.70 3.06 9.61
N LEU A 9 9.89 3.24 10.18
CA LEU A 9 10.52 4.56 10.21
C LEU A 9 10.95 4.93 8.79
N VAL A 10 10.47 6.06 8.27
CA VAL A 10 10.82 6.54 6.93
C VAL A 10 12.34 6.67 6.82
N HIS A 11 12.91 6.10 5.76
CA HIS A 11 14.35 6.14 5.52
C HIS A 11 14.70 7.33 4.62
N GLU A 12 15.85 7.96 4.87
CA GLU A 12 16.24 9.22 4.23
C GLU A 12 16.46 9.11 2.72
N VAL A 13 16.67 7.91 2.19
CA VAL A 13 16.87 7.68 0.75
C VAL A 13 15.53 7.82 0.01
N PRO A 14 15.36 8.86 -0.84
CA PRO A 14 14.14 9.08 -1.60
C PRO A 14 13.94 7.97 -2.64
N ILE A 15 12.68 7.58 -2.88
CA ILE A 15 12.31 6.59 -3.89
C ILE A 15 11.83 7.32 -5.15
N PRO A 16 12.58 7.32 -6.27
CA PRO A 16 12.08 7.86 -7.54
C PRO A 16 10.85 7.09 -8.02
N PHE A 17 9.86 7.79 -8.60
CA PHE A 17 8.61 7.17 -9.03
C PHE A 17 7.86 8.03 -10.07
N ALA A 18 7.31 7.38 -11.11
CA ALA A 18 6.49 8.07 -12.09
C ALA A 18 4.98 7.98 -11.78
N THR A 19 4.55 6.93 -11.08
CA THR A 19 3.13 6.67 -10.71
C THR A 19 2.98 6.23 -9.25
N TRP A 20 1.80 6.42 -8.66
CA TRP A 20 1.50 5.94 -7.32
C TRP A 20 1.60 4.41 -7.22
N GLN A 21 1.22 3.68 -8.27
CA GLN A 21 1.42 2.22 -8.33
C GLN A 21 2.90 1.81 -8.31
N GLU A 22 3.80 2.55 -8.96
CA GLU A 22 5.25 2.31 -8.90
C GLU A 22 5.82 2.60 -7.50
N LEU A 23 5.39 3.70 -6.87
CA LEU A 23 5.80 4.02 -5.51
C LEU A 23 5.33 2.95 -4.53
N LYS A 24 4.08 2.50 -4.65
CA LYS A 24 3.51 1.39 -3.88
C LYS A 24 4.37 0.12 -3.99
N LYS A 25 4.73 -0.27 -5.22
CA LYS A 25 5.56 -1.45 -5.48
C LYS A 25 6.95 -1.30 -4.84
N SER A 26 7.56 -0.14 -5.00
CA SER A 26 8.88 0.17 -4.45
C SER A 26 8.88 0.19 -2.92
N MET A 27 7.83 0.75 -2.29
CA MET A 27 7.66 0.71 -0.84
C MET A 27 7.47 -0.71 -0.32
N SER A 28 6.65 -1.54 -0.98
CA SER A 28 6.45 -2.94 -0.59
C SER A 28 7.78 -3.72 -0.63
N GLN A 29 8.60 -3.50 -1.66
CA GLN A 29 9.93 -4.10 -1.78
C GLN A 29 10.93 -3.57 -0.74
N LYS A 30 10.96 -2.25 -0.51
CA LYS A 30 11.89 -1.60 0.43
C LYS A 30 11.62 -2.00 1.88
N TYR A 31 10.34 -2.06 2.27
CA TYR A 31 9.94 -2.27 3.66
C TYR A 31 9.53 -3.71 3.97
N GLY A 32 9.34 -4.57 2.96
CA GLY A 32 8.92 -5.96 3.15
C GLY A 32 7.55 -6.09 3.82
N GLN A 33 6.71 -5.06 3.74
CA GLN A 33 5.39 -5.03 4.36
C GLN A 33 4.28 -4.97 3.32
N PRO A 34 3.15 -5.67 3.56
CA PRO A 34 1.95 -5.48 2.77
C PRO A 34 1.28 -4.14 3.13
N LEU A 35 0.61 -3.54 2.15
CA LEU A 35 -0.23 -2.37 2.36
C LEU A 35 -1.70 -2.79 2.41
N HIS A 36 -2.52 -2.02 3.11
CA HIS A 36 -3.93 -2.30 3.26
C HIS A 36 -4.66 -2.16 1.91
N TYR A 37 -5.67 -3.02 1.68
CA TYR A 37 -6.48 -3.00 0.45
C TYR A 37 -7.03 -1.60 0.11
N ALA A 38 -7.51 -0.87 1.13
CA ALA A 38 -8.03 0.48 0.94
C ALA A 38 -6.93 1.45 0.45
N THR A 39 -5.69 1.27 0.90
CA THR A 39 -4.52 2.01 0.42
C THR A 39 -4.25 1.67 -1.04
N HIS A 40 -4.27 0.38 -1.40
CA HIS A 40 -4.10 -0.05 -2.80
C HIS A 40 -5.10 0.64 -3.74
N ARG A 41 -6.37 0.73 -3.31
CA ARG A 41 -7.44 1.35 -4.10
C ARG A 41 -7.30 2.86 -4.24
N ILE A 42 -7.01 3.56 -3.14
CA ILE A 42 -6.81 5.02 -3.19
C ILE A 42 -5.64 5.38 -4.13
N LEU A 43 -4.55 4.63 -4.09
CA LEU A 43 -3.41 4.87 -4.99
C LEU A 43 -3.76 4.61 -6.46
N GLU A 44 -4.59 3.61 -6.75
CA GLU A 44 -5.10 3.36 -8.11
C GLU A 44 -6.00 4.50 -8.59
N ASP A 45 -6.89 4.99 -7.72
CA ASP A 45 -7.78 6.12 -8.03
C ASP A 45 -7.00 7.42 -8.24
N TRP A 46 -5.92 7.63 -7.49
CA TRP A 46 -5.03 8.78 -7.70
C TRP A 46 -4.30 8.75 -9.03
N ASP A 47 -3.81 7.59 -9.47
CA ASP A 47 -3.22 7.46 -10.82
C ASP A 47 -4.27 7.72 -11.91
N LYS A 48 -5.49 7.20 -11.76
CA LYS A 48 -6.60 7.46 -12.71
C LYS A 48 -7.03 8.93 -12.74
N SER A 49 -6.96 9.62 -11.60
CA SER A 49 -7.35 11.04 -11.52
C SER A 49 -6.47 11.97 -12.34
N ARG A 50 -5.30 11.50 -12.79
CA ARG A 50 -4.37 12.26 -13.64
C ARG A 50 -4.68 12.16 -15.14
N VAL A 51 -5.49 11.19 -15.55
CA VAL A 51 -5.84 11.00 -16.96
C VAL A 51 -6.62 12.22 -17.47
N GLY A 52 -6.16 12.81 -18.58
CA GLY A 52 -6.75 14.00 -19.18
C GLY A 52 -6.26 15.34 -18.59
N THR A 53 -5.27 15.32 -17.70
CA THR A 53 -4.66 16.54 -17.13
C THR A 53 -3.43 16.98 -17.93
N GLU A 54 -3.04 18.25 -17.83
CA GLU A 54 -1.83 18.77 -18.49
C GLU A 54 -0.55 18.02 -18.05
N ASP A 55 -0.55 17.55 -16.80
CA ASP A 55 0.58 16.86 -16.18
C ASP A 55 0.48 15.33 -16.30
N GLU A 56 -0.44 14.77 -17.10
CA GLU A 56 -0.65 13.31 -17.22
C GLU A 56 0.64 12.52 -17.50
N ASN A 57 1.47 13.04 -18.42
CA ASN A 57 2.70 12.37 -18.86
C ASN A 57 3.94 12.72 -18.03
N ARG A 58 3.82 13.62 -17.04
CA ARG A 58 4.97 14.00 -16.21
C ARG A 58 5.23 12.93 -15.14
N PRO A 59 6.48 12.60 -14.82
CA PRO A 59 6.76 11.74 -13.67
C PRO A 59 6.26 12.38 -12.37
N MET A 60 5.60 11.59 -11.52
CA MET A 60 4.97 12.12 -10.30
C MET A 60 5.99 12.71 -9.32
N ASP A 61 7.20 12.14 -9.24
CA ASP A 61 8.29 12.65 -8.40
C ASP A 61 8.75 14.08 -8.76
N THR A 62 8.41 14.58 -9.96
CA THR A 62 8.62 15.98 -10.37
C THR A 62 7.53 16.93 -9.87
N ILE A 63 6.37 16.40 -9.48
CA ILE A 63 5.20 17.16 -9.00
C ILE A 63 5.17 17.11 -7.47
N ILE A 64 5.39 15.93 -6.90
CA ILE A 64 5.36 15.67 -5.46
C ILE A 64 6.71 15.10 -5.04
N PRO A 65 7.43 15.75 -4.11
CA PRO A 65 8.70 15.24 -3.61
C PRO A 65 8.56 13.82 -3.05
N PRO A 66 9.44 12.86 -3.40
CA PRO A 66 9.32 11.47 -2.97
C PRO A 66 9.16 11.26 -1.46
N ASN A 67 9.93 11.98 -0.65
CA ASN A 67 9.85 11.86 0.82
C ASN A 67 8.46 12.27 1.34
N LYS A 68 7.83 13.25 0.70
CA LYS A 68 6.48 13.70 1.04
C LYS A 68 5.43 12.69 0.57
N ALA A 69 5.58 12.17 -0.65
CA ALA A 69 4.69 11.13 -1.18
C ALA A 69 4.70 9.89 -0.29
N GLU A 70 5.89 9.43 0.12
CA GLU A 70 6.05 8.28 1.00
C GLU A 70 5.40 8.52 2.38
N ALA A 71 5.63 9.68 2.99
CA ALA A 71 5.03 10.04 4.28
C ALA A 71 3.49 10.09 4.24
N ILE A 72 2.92 10.57 3.12
CA ILE A 72 1.46 10.58 2.91
C ILE A 72 0.91 9.15 2.85
N ILE A 73 1.57 8.26 2.10
CA ILE A 73 1.14 6.86 2.00
C ILE A 73 1.18 6.19 3.37
N TRP A 74 2.24 6.37 4.15
CA TRP A 74 2.32 5.80 5.50
C TRP A 74 1.26 6.35 6.45
N SER A 75 0.95 7.64 6.35
CA SER A 75 -0.11 8.26 7.17
C SER A 75 -1.50 7.68 6.84
N ILE A 76 -1.80 7.49 5.55
CA ILE A 76 -3.06 6.87 5.10
C ILE A 76 -3.10 5.39 5.49
N GLU A 77 -1.99 4.69 5.35
CA GLU A 77 -1.86 3.28 5.74
C GLU A 77 -2.10 3.10 7.24
N GLU A 78 -1.58 3.99 8.09
CA GLU A 78 -1.83 3.97 9.54
C GLU A 78 -3.32 4.13 9.85
N ILE A 79 -3.99 5.07 9.19
CA ILE A 79 -5.44 5.27 9.33
C ILE A 79 -6.19 4.01 8.90
N HIS A 80 -5.84 3.41 7.77
CA HIS A 80 -6.49 2.19 7.32
C HIS A 80 -6.23 1.00 8.24
N ARG A 81 -5.01 0.85 8.76
CA ARG A 81 -4.67 -0.21 9.72
C ARG A 81 -5.39 -0.05 11.06
N ARG A 82 -5.75 1.16 11.48
CA ARG A 82 -6.36 1.40 12.81
C ARG A 82 -7.87 1.65 12.79
N CYS A 83 -8.39 2.19 11.70
CA CYS A 83 -9.76 2.73 11.67
C CYS A 83 -10.73 1.89 10.82
N HIS A 84 -10.26 0.92 10.04
CA HIS A 84 -11.16 0.10 9.22
C HIS A 84 -11.87 -0.99 10.03
N SER A 85 -13.16 -0.78 10.31
CA SER A 85 -14.03 -1.84 10.83
C SER A 85 -14.15 -2.99 9.83
N HIS A 86 -14.04 -4.23 10.32
CA HIS A 86 -14.26 -5.45 9.54
C HIS A 86 -15.58 -5.45 8.75
N LEU A 87 -16.64 -4.84 9.30
CA LEU A 87 -17.94 -4.74 8.63
C LEU A 87 -17.89 -3.81 7.41
N ARG A 88 -17.15 -2.71 7.51
CA ARG A 88 -16.96 -1.76 6.41
C ARG A 88 -16.10 -2.37 5.31
N PHE A 89 -15.15 -3.22 5.68
CA PHE A 89 -14.32 -3.99 4.76
C PHE A 89 -15.13 -5.06 4.00
N ALA A 90 -15.97 -5.83 4.70
CA ALA A 90 -16.83 -6.84 4.08
C ALA A 90 -17.82 -6.21 3.08
N ARG A 91 -18.39 -5.03 3.39
CA ARG A 91 -19.24 -4.29 2.45
C ARG A 91 -18.48 -3.83 1.21
N LEU A 92 -17.24 -3.39 1.37
CA LEU A 92 -16.38 -3.00 0.27
C LEU A 92 -16.08 -4.18 -0.66
N TRP A 93 -15.83 -5.36 -0.09
CA TRP A 93 -15.62 -6.61 -0.84
C TRP A 93 -16.86 -7.09 -1.57
N LEU A 94 -18.04 -7.00 -0.94
CA LEU A 94 -19.32 -7.33 -1.57
C LEU A 94 -19.60 -6.47 -2.82
N SER A 95 -19.12 -5.22 -2.84
CA SER A 95 -19.25 -4.34 -4.00
C SER A 95 -18.20 -4.55 -5.11
N HIS A 96 -17.17 -5.37 -4.89
CA HIS A 96 -16.05 -5.53 -5.83
C HIS A 96 -15.73 -7.02 -6.09
N PRO A 97 -16.22 -7.62 -7.19
CA PRO A 97 -15.99 -9.04 -7.51
C PRO A 97 -14.51 -9.45 -7.59
N THR A 98 -13.61 -8.49 -7.86
CA THR A 98 -12.16 -8.71 -8.03
C THR A 98 -11.33 -8.40 -6.78
N TYR A 99 -11.95 -8.27 -5.61
CA TYR A 99 -11.25 -7.88 -4.38
C TYR A 99 -10.04 -8.77 -4.03
N HIS A 100 -10.08 -10.05 -4.40
CA HIS A 100 -8.98 -11.01 -4.23
C HIS A 100 -7.67 -10.59 -4.90
N ALA A 101 -7.71 -9.79 -5.98
CA ALA A 101 -6.51 -9.33 -6.69
C ALA A 101 -5.67 -8.33 -5.87
N PHE A 102 -6.20 -7.84 -4.76
CA PHE A 102 -5.62 -6.78 -3.94
C PHE A 102 -5.38 -7.21 -2.48
N VAL A 103 -5.65 -8.48 -2.17
CA VAL A 103 -5.30 -9.09 -0.89
C VAL A 103 -3.96 -9.78 -1.06
N ASP A 104 -2.91 -9.25 -0.45
CA ASP A 104 -1.60 -9.88 -0.47
C ASP A 104 -1.69 -11.28 0.17
N VAL A 105 -1.09 -12.27 -0.49
CA VAL A 105 -1.07 -13.65 0.00
C VAL A 105 -0.26 -13.69 1.29
N ILE A 106 -0.92 -13.99 2.41
CA ILE A 106 -0.24 -14.31 3.67
C ILE A 106 0.37 -15.70 3.50
N ILE A 107 1.66 -15.76 3.18
CA ILE A 107 2.42 -17.00 3.25
C ILE A 107 2.54 -17.36 4.73
N LYS A 108 1.90 -18.47 5.14
CA LYS A 108 2.18 -19.12 6.42
C LYS A 108 3.66 -19.53 6.42
N CYS A 109 4.44 -19.02 7.37
CA CYS A 109 5.66 -19.72 7.77
C CYS A 109 5.24 -20.98 8.53
N ASP A 110 5.01 -22.07 7.81
CA ASP A 110 5.02 -23.40 8.41
C ASP A 110 6.42 -23.99 8.24
N ASN A 111 6.89 -24.63 9.33
CA ASN A 111 8.10 -25.46 9.50
C ASN A 111 9.32 -24.76 10.13
N VAL A 112 9.30 -24.65 11.46
CA VAL A 112 10.47 -25.03 12.25
C VAL A 112 10.09 -26.34 12.93
N ASP A 113 10.63 -27.44 12.40
CA ASP A 113 10.54 -28.75 13.01
C ASP A 113 11.09 -28.68 14.44
N PHE A 114 10.24 -28.95 15.42
CA PHE A 114 10.68 -29.30 16.76
C PHE A 114 11.10 -30.77 16.73
N ASP A 115 12.35 -31.04 16.37
CA ASP A 115 13.00 -32.28 16.77
C ASP A 115 13.29 -32.16 18.28
N HIS A 116 12.53 -32.89 19.08
CA HIS A 116 12.87 -33.21 20.48
C HIS A 116 12.87 -34.72 20.66
N ALA A 117 14.07 -35.20 21.03
CA ALA A 117 14.43 -36.49 21.64
C ALA A 117 14.49 -37.72 20.73
#